data_AF-A0A396EMA1-F1
#
_entry.id   AF-A0A396EMA1-F1
#
_cell.length_a   1.000
_cell.length_b   1.000
_cell.length_c   1.000
_cell.angle_alpha   90.00
_cell.angle_beta   90.00
_cell.angle_gamma   90.00
#
_symmetry.space_group_name_H-M   'P 1'
#
loop_
_entity.id
_entity.type
_entity.pdbx_description
1 polymer ?
#
loop_
_entity_poly.entity_id
_entity_poly.type
_entity_poly.pdbx_seq_one_letter_code
_entity_poly.pdbx_strand_id
1 'polypeptide(L)'
;MLYIYPETVESVRKFVNKKWPDKNKEVYCQENESAWHQNRYILITVSPRINFKVVHYEYINGYLELHLEDDYYGNTFNQRLYKYLRDNIDTESGDYLWHNWNGMKQGRLRYEYKIGDLLELADYLTKFISKIDPLIEDFLNTYYDGNNDTQKEIFTVSSIDFNKIEDGASVNINITDGTGSKVVLHTMSLKDVLSLKLKIPDYQRIYCWPQKNVEQLLDDIFIPRNHKYHLGTLILQKKGDDYDIIDGQQRTVTLALILRAMCIDNILLLKEKFDSVEAQKYIGYNRYIIEMYLDRHYPNIETRSKEAKKILDIISFDVLVLNDSSLELAYTFFSTQNARGKALTDYELLKSHHLRFIPESHEAQQRHLAKMWDKLLVKSERENGDRSVSIILGIYLYCLRKWTRKQYWYIKEPNRVKNEFEAAPTIPEIPPFGERFDFMDPIQGGTHFFAFVNAFIQHYNHFIETKQYHILWETISCSGLIEININGNDDNKKLSEGKRRTHWWYGDVIAAFLFAYYMKFGNQYLSEALTCITRIVSQLRYEKSKANKQSIMDKAGEMEIIVMINQATSPTFFLASARDIIKRLPYFDKNLKGIRVDYFNKEMSLYEQNEKNYLIDSFKTLHNK
;
A
#
# COMPACT_ATOMS: atom_id res chain seq x y z
N MET A 1 -19.61 -9.02 -27.51
CA MET A 1 -20.05 -8.50 -26.21
C MET A 1 -18.88 -7.72 -25.67
N LEU A 2 -19.06 -6.42 -25.46
CA LEU A 2 -18.00 -5.59 -24.89
C LEU A 2 -17.70 -6.04 -23.45
N TYR A 3 -16.43 -6.32 -23.19
CA TYR A 3 -15.96 -6.69 -21.86
C TYR A 3 -15.67 -5.44 -21.01
N ILE A 4 -15.88 -5.55 -19.69
CA ILE A 4 -15.78 -4.45 -18.75
C ILE A 4 -14.37 -4.41 -18.14
N TYR A 5 -13.39 -4.04 -18.97
CA TYR A 5 -12.04 -3.75 -18.49
C TYR A 5 -11.96 -2.36 -17.84
N PRO A 6 -10.95 -2.07 -17.00
CA PRO A 6 -10.78 -0.75 -16.40
C PRO A 6 -10.80 0.41 -17.41
N GLU A 7 -10.23 0.20 -18.59
CA GLU A 7 -10.23 1.18 -19.69
C GLU A 7 -11.63 1.43 -20.22
N THR A 8 -12.49 0.39 -20.29
CA THR A 8 -13.90 0.51 -20.64
C THR A 8 -14.63 1.37 -19.59
N VAL A 9 -14.41 1.10 -18.29
CA VAL A 9 -15.02 1.87 -17.18
C VAL A 9 -14.62 3.34 -17.25
N GLU A 10 -13.32 3.61 -17.43
CA GLU A 10 -12.81 4.98 -17.50
C GLU A 10 -13.30 5.71 -18.75
N SER A 11 -13.43 5.01 -19.88
CA SER A 11 -14.00 5.56 -21.10
C SER A 11 -15.48 5.94 -20.91
N VAL A 12 -16.26 5.08 -20.26
CA VAL A 12 -17.66 5.37 -19.92
C VAL A 12 -17.76 6.53 -18.93
N ARG A 13 -16.90 6.59 -17.91
CA ARG A 13 -16.83 7.70 -16.95
C ARG A 13 -16.58 9.04 -17.66
N LYS A 14 -15.59 9.10 -18.54
CA LYS A 14 -15.29 10.30 -19.34
C LYS A 14 -16.45 10.67 -20.26
N PHE A 15 -17.08 9.68 -20.89
CA PHE A 15 -18.23 9.89 -21.76
C PHE A 15 -19.43 10.48 -21.00
N VAL A 16 -19.82 9.88 -19.87
CA VAL A 16 -20.95 10.32 -19.03
C VAL A 16 -20.74 11.75 -18.53
N ASN A 17 -19.55 12.04 -17.99
CA ASN A 17 -19.19 13.37 -17.50
C ASN A 17 -19.24 14.43 -18.62
N LYS A 18 -18.84 14.07 -19.85
CA LYS A 18 -18.87 14.97 -21.00
C LYS A 18 -20.28 15.17 -21.56
N LYS A 19 -21.12 14.13 -21.58
CA LYS A 19 -22.44 14.15 -22.21
C LYS A 19 -23.53 14.78 -21.34
N TRP A 20 -23.45 14.59 -20.01
CA TRP A 20 -24.42 15.10 -19.05
C TRP A 20 -23.75 15.87 -17.90
N PRO A 21 -23.00 16.96 -18.17
CA PRO A 21 -22.28 17.72 -17.15
C PRO A 21 -23.24 18.32 -16.10
N ASP A 22 -24.42 18.77 -16.52
CA ASP A 22 -25.38 19.44 -15.64
C ASP A 22 -26.29 18.47 -14.85
N LYS A 23 -26.22 17.16 -15.14
CA LYS A 23 -27.04 16.15 -14.45
C LYS A 23 -26.32 15.47 -13.28
N ASN A 24 -25.05 15.82 -13.01
CA ASN A 24 -24.22 15.23 -11.95
C ASN A 24 -24.30 13.69 -11.91
N LYS A 25 -24.28 13.02 -13.07
CA LYS A 25 -24.32 11.56 -13.12
C LYS A 25 -22.96 10.99 -12.71
N GLU A 26 -22.95 10.08 -11.74
CA GLU A 26 -21.74 9.40 -11.26
C GLU A 26 -21.66 7.98 -11.84
N VAL A 27 -20.43 7.51 -12.07
CA VAL A 27 -20.15 6.17 -12.61
C VAL A 27 -19.39 5.34 -11.58
N TYR A 28 -19.89 4.15 -11.32
CA TYR A 28 -19.35 3.18 -10.37
C TYR A 28 -19.07 1.85 -11.07
N CYS A 29 -18.22 1.01 -10.49
CA CYS A 29 -17.96 -0.34 -10.98
C CYS A 29 -17.72 -1.28 -9.79
N GLN A 30 -18.12 -2.54 -9.92
CA GLN A 30 -17.77 -3.59 -8.96
C GLN A 30 -16.61 -4.42 -9.50
N GLU A 31 -15.47 -4.36 -8.82
CA GLU A 31 -14.34 -5.24 -9.06
C GLU A 31 -14.67 -6.67 -8.60
N ASN A 32 -14.34 -7.67 -9.42
CA ASN A 32 -14.51 -9.08 -9.06
C ASN A 32 -13.15 -9.80 -9.08
N GLU A 33 -12.62 -10.10 -7.91
CA GLU A 33 -11.34 -10.80 -7.73
C GLU A 33 -11.33 -12.24 -8.30
N SER A 34 -12.50 -12.82 -8.58
CA SER A 34 -12.67 -14.21 -9.00
C SER A 34 -13.00 -14.39 -10.50
N ALA A 35 -13.18 -13.31 -11.26
CA ALA A 35 -13.55 -13.38 -12.67
C ALA A 35 -12.39 -13.02 -13.60
N TRP A 36 -12.30 -13.66 -14.76
CA TRP A 36 -11.25 -13.42 -15.77
C TRP A 36 -11.29 -12.01 -16.38
N HIS A 37 -12.38 -11.28 -16.20
CA HIS A 37 -12.57 -9.87 -16.53
C HIS A 37 -12.85 -9.09 -15.23
N GLN A 38 -12.07 -8.03 -15.01
CA GLN A 38 -11.84 -7.38 -13.71
C GLN A 38 -13.07 -6.69 -13.10
N ASN A 39 -14.10 -6.35 -13.90
CA ASN A 39 -15.34 -5.75 -13.39
C ASN A 39 -16.56 -6.55 -13.81
N ARG A 40 -17.54 -6.67 -12.90
CA ARG A 40 -18.79 -7.42 -13.14
C ARG A 40 -19.83 -6.59 -13.89
N TYR A 41 -19.89 -5.28 -13.60
CA TYR A 41 -20.83 -4.33 -14.20
C TYR A 41 -20.32 -2.88 -14.10
N ILE A 42 -20.88 -1.99 -14.91
CA ILE A 42 -20.75 -0.52 -14.78
C ILE A 42 -22.08 0.03 -14.30
N LEU A 43 -22.10 0.73 -13.18
CA LEU A 43 -23.30 1.38 -12.63
C LEU A 43 -23.25 2.87 -12.90
N ILE A 44 -24.38 3.46 -13.29
CA ILE A 44 -24.51 4.89 -13.56
C ILE A 44 -25.75 5.42 -12.81
N THR A 45 -25.58 6.52 -12.07
CA THR A 45 -26.68 7.12 -11.31
C THR A 45 -27.78 7.67 -12.22
N VAL A 46 -29.03 7.50 -11.80
CA VAL A 46 -30.19 7.92 -12.59
C VAL A 46 -30.48 9.42 -12.40
N SER A 47 -30.75 9.84 -11.16
CA SER A 47 -30.99 11.25 -10.81
C SER A 47 -30.31 11.54 -9.47
N PRO A 48 -29.72 12.72 -9.26
CA PRO A 48 -29.21 13.14 -7.95
C PRO A 48 -30.30 13.16 -6.86
N ARG A 49 -31.58 13.19 -7.26
CA ARG A 49 -32.75 13.16 -6.37
C ARG A 49 -33.09 11.76 -5.87
N ILE A 50 -32.44 10.71 -6.39
CA ILE A 50 -32.71 9.31 -6.05
C ILE A 50 -31.40 8.67 -5.57
N ASN A 51 -31.47 7.92 -4.46
CA ASN A 51 -30.35 7.11 -4.01
C ASN A 51 -29.99 6.06 -5.07
N PHE A 52 -28.75 6.08 -5.55
CA PHE A 52 -28.28 5.17 -6.59
C PHE A 52 -28.34 3.70 -6.20
N LYS A 53 -28.39 3.36 -4.90
CA LYS A 53 -28.59 1.99 -4.43
C LYS A 53 -30.02 1.50 -4.63
N VAL A 54 -30.96 2.43 -4.82
CA VAL A 54 -32.39 2.16 -4.98
C VAL A 54 -32.76 2.10 -6.46
N VAL A 55 -32.25 3.06 -7.25
CA VAL A 55 -32.51 3.11 -8.70
C VAL A 55 -31.24 3.53 -9.44
N HIS A 56 -30.76 2.67 -10.34
CA HIS A 56 -29.56 2.92 -11.14
C HIS A 56 -29.62 2.30 -12.53
N TYR A 57 -28.82 2.84 -13.45
CA TYR A 57 -28.52 2.19 -14.72
C TYR A 57 -27.34 1.25 -14.54
N GLU A 58 -27.34 0.14 -15.25
CA GLU A 58 -26.28 -0.87 -15.20
C GLU A 58 -25.93 -1.35 -16.61
N TYR A 59 -24.65 -1.41 -16.95
CA TYR A 59 -24.13 -2.19 -18.06
C TYR A 59 -23.58 -3.51 -17.55
N ILE A 60 -24.25 -4.62 -17.86
CA ILE A 60 -23.93 -5.95 -17.37
C ILE A 60 -24.22 -7.01 -18.44
N ASN A 61 -23.31 -7.98 -18.60
CA ASN A 61 -23.43 -9.11 -19.53
C ASN A 61 -23.80 -8.71 -20.98
N GLY A 62 -23.37 -7.53 -21.43
CA GLY A 62 -23.63 -7.05 -22.78
C GLY A 62 -24.88 -6.19 -22.94
N TYR A 63 -25.66 -5.96 -21.89
CA TYR A 63 -26.93 -5.25 -21.95
C TYR A 63 -26.93 -4.02 -21.04
N LEU A 64 -27.78 -3.06 -21.39
CA LEU A 64 -28.12 -1.93 -20.54
C LEU A 64 -29.42 -2.23 -19.78
N GLU A 65 -29.39 -2.06 -18.47
CA GLU A 65 -30.50 -2.36 -17.57
C GLU A 65 -30.77 -1.16 -16.65
N LEU A 66 -32.03 -0.93 -16.31
CA LEU A 66 -32.46 -0.07 -15.19
C LEU A 66 -32.87 -0.98 -14.04
N HIS A 67 -32.20 -0.83 -12.92
CA HIS A 67 -32.39 -1.62 -11.71
C HIS A 67 -33.23 -0.83 -10.70
N LEU A 68 -34.16 -1.54 -10.03
CA LEU A 68 -34.97 -1.05 -8.91
C LEU A 68 -34.69 -1.98 -7.72
N GLU A 69 -33.65 -1.66 -6.94
CA GLU A 69 -33.10 -2.54 -5.90
C GLU A 69 -33.44 -2.02 -4.50
N ASP A 70 -34.41 -2.64 -3.83
CA ASP A 70 -34.67 -2.54 -2.38
C ASP A 70 -35.73 -3.60 -1.97
N ASP A 71 -35.95 -3.82 -0.68
CA ASP A 71 -36.96 -4.76 -0.16
C ASP A 71 -38.38 -4.37 -0.64
N TYR A 72 -38.89 -5.14 -1.61
CA TYR A 72 -40.19 -4.97 -2.27
C TYR A 72 -41.36 -4.82 -1.28
N TYR A 73 -41.23 -5.33 -0.05
CA TYR A 73 -42.31 -5.33 0.93
C TYR A 73 -42.38 -4.07 1.82
N GLY A 74 -41.41 -3.16 1.71
CA GLY A 74 -41.41 -1.89 2.47
C GLY A 74 -41.32 -0.61 1.63
N ASN A 75 -40.79 -0.67 0.40
CA ASN A 75 -40.49 0.53 -0.38
C ASN A 75 -41.65 0.91 -1.35
N THR A 76 -42.56 1.77 -0.87
CA THR A 76 -43.71 2.29 -1.65
C THR A 76 -43.29 3.12 -2.86
N PHE A 77 -42.11 3.75 -2.83
CA PHE A 77 -41.56 4.52 -3.94
C PHE A 77 -41.24 3.60 -5.13
N ASN A 78 -40.49 2.51 -4.93
CA ASN A 78 -40.13 1.58 -6.00
C ASN A 78 -41.35 0.91 -6.64
N GLN A 79 -42.36 0.55 -5.85
CA GLN A 79 -43.60 -0.03 -6.39
C GLN A 79 -44.34 0.94 -7.31
N ARG A 80 -44.44 2.21 -6.91
CA ARG A 80 -45.12 3.25 -7.70
C ARG A 80 -44.32 3.63 -8.93
N LEU A 81 -42.99 3.76 -8.81
CA LEU A 81 -42.10 4.04 -9.94
C LEU A 81 -42.13 2.90 -10.96
N TYR A 82 -42.04 1.64 -10.50
CA TYR A 82 -42.16 0.47 -11.36
C TYR A 82 -43.48 0.46 -12.15
N LYS A 83 -44.60 0.70 -11.46
CA LYS A 83 -45.92 0.78 -12.11
C LYS A 83 -45.97 1.90 -13.14
N TYR A 84 -45.53 3.11 -12.76
CA TYR A 84 -45.50 4.27 -13.65
C TYR A 84 -44.65 4.00 -14.90
N LEU A 85 -43.45 3.44 -14.75
CA LEU A 85 -42.58 3.12 -15.89
C LEU A 85 -43.19 2.05 -16.80
N ARG A 86 -43.87 1.05 -16.24
CA ARG A 86 -44.55 0.01 -17.02
C ARG A 86 -45.70 0.56 -17.85
N ASP A 87 -46.42 1.55 -17.32
CA ASP A 87 -47.54 2.18 -18.01
C ASP A 87 -47.06 3.17 -19.11
N ASN A 88 -45.81 3.64 -19.04
CA ASN A 88 -45.26 4.67 -19.94
C ASN A 88 -44.16 4.20 -20.91
N ILE A 89 -43.69 2.96 -20.77
CA ILE A 89 -42.66 2.37 -21.64
C ILE A 89 -43.32 1.30 -22.49
N ASP A 90 -43.36 1.54 -23.80
CA ASP A 90 -43.82 0.55 -24.78
C ASP A 90 -42.89 -0.67 -24.77
N THR A 91 -43.49 -1.85 -24.57
CA THR A 91 -42.81 -3.15 -24.65
C THR A 91 -43.23 -3.94 -25.89
N GLU A 92 -44.22 -3.48 -26.67
CA GLU A 92 -44.72 -4.18 -27.87
C GLU A 92 -43.72 -4.12 -29.02
N SER A 93 -42.93 -3.04 -29.10
CA SER A 93 -41.80 -2.92 -30.03
C SER A 93 -40.69 -3.95 -29.81
N GLY A 94 -40.61 -4.56 -28.62
CA GLY A 94 -39.59 -5.54 -28.25
C GLY A 94 -38.23 -4.94 -27.88
N ASP A 95 -38.04 -3.62 -28.01
CA ASP A 95 -36.78 -2.93 -27.69
C ASP A 95 -36.50 -2.87 -26.17
N TYR A 96 -37.55 -2.85 -25.35
CA TYR A 96 -37.47 -2.79 -23.90
C TYR A 96 -38.29 -3.90 -23.27
N LEU A 97 -37.65 -4.74 -22.46
CA LEU A 97 -38.32 -5.85 -21.77
C LEU A 97 -38.05 -5.83 -20.28
N TRP A 98 -39.07 -6.19 -19.51
CA TRP A 98 -38.95 -6.37 -18.07
C TRP A 98 -38.50 -7.80 -17.75
N HIS A 99 -37.41 -7.93 -16.99
CA HIS A 99 -36.86 -9.21 -16.56
C HIS A 99 -36.97 -9.40 -15.04
N ASN A 100 -37.17 -10.64 -14.62
CA ASN A 100 -37.22 -11.03 -13.21
C ASN A 100 -35.89 -11.65 -12.76
N TRP A 101 -35.59 -11.57 -11.46
CA TRP A 101 -34.42 -12.23 -10.86
C TRP A 101 -34.83 -13.43 -9.99
N ASN A 102 -34.35 -14.64 -10.30
CA ASN A 102 -34.44 -15.86 -9.44
C ASN A 102 -35.75 -16.04 -8.63
N GLY A 103 -36.91 -15.92 -9.27
CA GLY A 103 -38.21 -16.11 -8.62
C GLY A 103 -38.70 -14.94 -7.75
N MET A 104 -37.91 -13.87 -7.62
CA MET A 104 -38.34 -12.58 -7.06
C MET A 104 -39.00 -11.72 -8.15
N LYS A 105 -40.05 -10.97 -7.77
CA LYS A 105 -40.73 -9.99 -8.63
C LYS A 105 -39.94 -8.67 -8.79
N GLN A 106 -38.62 -8.71 -8.63
CA GLN A 106 -37.75 -7.57 -8.91
C GLN A 106 -37.65 -7.43 -10.42
N GLY A 107 -38.36 -6.44 -10.96
CA GLY A 107 -38.34 -6.12 -12.37
C GLY A 107 -37.15 -5.21 -12.67
N ARG A 108 -36.22 -5.68 -13.49
CA ARG A 108 -35.25 -4.79 -14.16
C ARG A 108 -35.72 -4.54 -15.58
N LEU A 109 -35.64 -3.29 -16.04
CA LEU A 109 -35.95 -2.96 -17.42
C LEU A 109 -34.66 -3.08 -18.24
N ARG A 110 -34.64 -4.00 -19.19
CA ARG A 110 -33.50 -4.20 -20.10
C ARG A 110 -33.79 -3.58 -21.46
N TYR A 111 -32.79 -2.92 -22.05
CA TYR A 111 -32.76 -2.66 -23.49
C TYR A 111 -32.32 -3.94 -24.20
N GLU A 112 -33.16 -4.54 -25.05
CA GLU A 112 -32.92 -5.80 -25.77
C GLU A 112 -31.97 -5.64 -26.97
N TYR A 113 -30.75 -5.17 -26.68
CA TYR A 113 -29.67 -5.06 -27.66
C TYR A 113 -28.35 -5.41 -27.01
N LYS A 114 -27.63 -6.37 -27.60
CA LYS A 114 -26.37 -6.87 -27.07
C LYS A 114 -25.21 -6.07 -27.63
N ILE A 115 -24.62 -5.24 -26.78
CA ILE A 115 -23.57 -4.28 -27.13
C ILE A 115 -22.25 -4.99 -27.40
N GLY A 116 -21.71 -4.79 -28.60
CA GLY A 116 -20.51 -5.41 -29.14
C GLY A 116 -19.23 -4.63 -28.83
N ASP A 117 -19.29 -3.30 -28.86
CA ASP A 117 -18.14 -2.41 -28.69
C ASP A 117 -18.49 -1.12 -27.92
N LEU A 118 -17.46 -0.29 -27.69
CA LEU A 118 -17.55 0.93 -26.90
C LEU A 118 -18.34 2.06 -27.59
N LEU A 119 -18.31 2.11 -28.93
CA LEU A 119 -19.04 3.13 -29.69
C LEU A 119 -20.53 2.84 -29.62
N GLU A 120 -20.91 1.58 -29.81
CA GLU A 120 -22.27 1.09 -29.58
C GLU A 120 -22.70 1.35 -28.12
N LEU A 121 -21.85 1.10 -27.13
CA LEU A 121 -22.19 1.39 -25.74
C LEU A 121 -22.56 2.86 -25.53
N ALA A 122 -21.78 3.79 -26.07
CA ALA A 122 -22.04 5.23 -25.95
C ALA A 122 -23.37 5.64 -26.60
N ASP A 123 -23.65 5.11 -27.79
CA ASP A 123 -24.89 5.41 -28.54
C ASP A 123 -26.13 4.86 -27.85
N TYR A 124 -26.10 3.58 -27.47
CA TYR A 124 -27.23 2.92 -26.82
C TYR A 124 -27.44 3.43 -25.40
N LEU A 125 -26.38 3.76 -24.66
CA LEU A 125 -26.49 4.42 -23.36
C LEU A 125 -27.16 5.80 -23.50
N THR A 126 -26.79 6.57 -24.53
CA THR A 126 -27.43 7.86 -24.82
C THR A 126 -28.92 7.69 -25.11
N LYS A 127 -29.28 6.72 -25.97
CA LYS A 127 -30.68 6.42 -26.30
C LYS A 127 -31.46 6.02 -25.05
N PHE A 128 -30.90 5.12 -24.25
CA PHE A 128 -31.56 4.59 -23.07
C PHE A 128 -31.81 5.66 -22.02
N ILE A 129 -30.77 6.42 -21.65
CA ILE A 129 -30.89 7.51 -20.67
C ILE A 129 -31.84 8.60 -21.19
N SER A 130 -31.77 8.98 -22.47
CA SER A 130 -32.66 10.02 -23.03
C SER A 130 -34.12 9.59 -23.07
N LYS A 131 -34.41 8.29 -23.11
CA LYS A 131 -35.77 7.74 -23.05
C LYS A 131 -36.29 7.67 -21.60
N ILE A 132 -35.44 7.26 -20.66
CA ILE A 132 -35.86 6.95 -19.29
C ILE A 132 -35.78 8.17 -18.35
N ASP A 133 -34.74 9.00 -18.43
CA ASP A 133 -34.58 10.17 -17.55
C ASP A 133 -35.84 11.07 -17.51
N PRO A 134 -36.49 11.43 -18.65
CA PRO A 134 -37.67 12.29 -18.63
C PRO A 134 -38.85 11.67 -17.88
N LEU A 135 -39.04 10.35 -17.99
CA LEU A 135 -40.11 9.62 -17.29
C LEU A 135 -39.84 9.60 -15.78
N ILE A 136 -38.58 9.44 -15.39
CA ILE A 136 -38.21 9.45 -13.98
C ILE A 136 -38.37 10.85 -13.39
N GLU A 137 -37.97 11.90 -14.10
CA GLU A 137 -38.18 13.27 -13.62
C GLU A 137 -39.67 13.66 -13.58
N ASP A 138 -40.48 13.24 -14.55
CA ASP A 138 -41.94 13.44 -14.51
C ASP A 138 -42.57 12.74 -13.31
N PHE A 139 -42.20 11.49 -13.05
CA PHE A 139 -42.59 10.77 -11.85
C PHE A 139 -42.17 11.51 -10.58
N LEU A 140 -40.90 11.93 -10.48
CA LEU A 140 -40.39 12.65 -9.30
C LEU A 140 -41.08 14.00 -9.06
N ASN A 141 -41.60 14.64 -10.11
CA ASN A 141 -42.32 15.91 -10.01
C ASN A 141 -43.80 15.71 -9.62
N THR A 142 -44.36 14.54 -9.91
CA THR A 142 -45.77 14.20 -9.62
C THR A 142 -45.92 13.28 -8.41
N TYR A 143 -44.83 12.74 -7.88
CA TYR A 143 -44.81 11.83 -6.75
C TYR A 143 -45.24 12.53 -5.45
N TYR A 144 -46.35 12.07 -4.88
CA TYR A 144 -46.89 12.51 -3.60
C TYR A 144 -47.04 11.33 -2.64
N ASP A 145 -46.31 11.35 -1.53
CA ASP A 145 -46.30 10.27 -0.51
C ASP A 145 -47.60 10.24 0.33
N GLY A 146 -48.29 11.36 0.49
CA GLY A 146 -49.50 11.46 1.32
C GLY A 146 -49.26 12.01 2.73
N ASN A 147 -48.01 12.23 3.14
CA ASN A 147 -47.69 13.05 4.31
C ASN A 147 -47.57 14.53 3.94
N ASN A 148 -48.54 15.34 4.38
CA ASN A 148 -48.48 16.80 4.30
C ASN A 148 -47.47 17.32 5.34
N ASP A 149 -46.19 17.46 4.97
CA ASP A 149 -45.30 18.52 5.47
C ASP A 149 -43.90 18.57 4.80
N THR A 150 -43.61 17.74 3.81
CA THR A 150 -42.29 17.67 3.17
C THR A 150 -42.29 18.06 1.68
N GLN A 151 -43.05 19.09 1.31
CA GLN A 151 -42.81 19.83 0.06
C GLN A 151 -42.14 21.18 0.34
N LYS A 152 -41.01 21.13 1.06
CA LYS A 152 -39.90 22.11 1.02
C LYS A 152 -38.66 21.70 1.83
N GLU A 153 -38.59 20.49 2.36
CA GLU A 153 -37.35 19.90 2.89
C GLU A 153 -36.91 18.76 1.96
N ILE A 154 -36.13 19.15 0.96
CA ILE A 154 -35.19 18.27 0.29
C ILE A 154 -34.34 17.63 1.40
N PHE A 155 -34.22 16.30 1.40
CA PHE A 155 -33.37 15.49 2.29
C PHE A 155 -31.99 16.14 2.52
N THR A 156 -31.92 17.04 3.48
CA THR A 156 -30.71 17.43 4.17
C THR A 156 -30.64 16.44 5.31
N VAL A 157 -29.82 15.41 5.14
CA VAL A 157 -29.50 14.48 6.22
C VAL A 157 -29.10 15.35 7.42
N SER A 158 -29.86 15.26 8.51
CA SER A 158 -29.60 16.01 9.73
C SER A 158 -28.33 15.47 10.38
N SER A 159 -27.19 15.92 9.88
CA SER A 159 -25.91 15.59 10.46
C SER A 159 -25.77 16.25 11.82
N ILE A 160 -25.23 15.51 12.78
CA ILE A 160 -24.98 16.00 14.13
C ILE A 160 -23.61 16.65 14.11
N ASP A 161 -23.58 17.96 14.38
CA ASP A 161 -22.33 18.67 14.61
C ASP A 161 -21.67 18.16 15.89
N PHE A 162 -20.47 17.57 15.79
CA PHE A 162 -19.71 17.04 16.93
C PHE A 162 -19.56 18.08 18.05
N ASN A 163 -19.39 19.36 17.70
CA ASN A 163 -19.23 20.44 18.67
C ASN A 163 -20.52 20.82 19.41
N LYS A 164 -21.68 20.33 18.95
CA LYS A 164 -23.00 20.58 19.57
C LYS A 164 -23.52 19.38 20.36
N ILE A 165 -22.78 18.28 20.42
CA ILE A 165 -23.15 17.11 21.23
C ILE A 165 -22.91 17.47 22.70
N GLU A 166 -23.93 18.09 23.31
CA GLU A 166 -24.04 18.59 24.71
C GLU A 166 -22.71 18.78 25.45
N ASP A 167 -22.44 20.04 25.80
CA ASP A 167 -21.33 20.53 26.64
C ASP A 167 -21.34 19.87 28.03
N GLY A 168 -21.00 18.60 28.10
CA GLY A 168 -20.33 18.04 29.27
C GLY A 168 -18.94 18.64 29.27
N ALA A 169 -18.75 19.71 30.06
CA ALA A 169 -17.52 20.44 30.34
C ALA A 169 -16.46 20.31 29.24
N SER A 170 -16.23 21.39 28.47
CA SER A 170 -14.97 21.55 27.74
C SER A 170 -13.85 21.01 28.61
N VAL A 171 -13.24 19.89 28.18
CA VAL A 171 -12.17 19.27 28.94
C VAL A 171 -11.01 20.24 28.81
N ASN A 172 -10.97 21.22 29.71
CA ASN A 172 -9.82 22.04 29.99
C ASN A 172 -8.79 21.05 30.52
N ILE A 173 -8.06 20.42 29.61
CA ILE A 173 -6.76 19.87 29.97
C ILE A 173 -5.83 21.09 30.13
N ASN A 174 -6.09 21.90 31.16
CA ASN A 174 -5.09 22.75 31.78
C ASN A 174 -4.09 21.78 32.42
N ILE A 175 -3.18 21.24 31.60
CA ILE A 175 -2.10 20.34 32.02
C ILE A 175 -1.02 21.11 32.82
N THR A 176 -1.25 22.37 33.14
CA THR A 176 -0.29 23.20 33.87
C THR A 176 -0.95 23.77 35.12
N ASP A 177 -1.35 22.90 36.04
CA ASP A 177 -1.43 23.27 37.45
C ASP A 177 -0.55 22.31 38.27
N GLY A 178 0.73 22.67 38.37
CA GLY A 178 1.51 22.41 39.58
C GLY A 178 2.31 21.10 39.70
N THR A 179 2.25 20.17 38.75
CA THR A 179 3.15 18.99 38.79
C THR A 179 4.17 19.10 37.66
N GLY A 180 5.46 19.23 37.98
CA GLY A 180 6.57 19.24 37.01
C GLY A 180 6.78 17.90 36.29
N SER A 181 5.74 17.10 36.11
CA SER A 181 5.78 15.78 35.51
C SER A 181 5.76 15.89 33.99
N LYS A 182 6.86 15.46 33.37
CA LYS A 182 7.03 15.44 31.91
C LYS A 182 6.02 14.55 31.16
N VAL A 183 5.42 13.58 31.87
CA VAL A 183 4.51 12.58 31.33
C VAL A 183 3.33 12.41 32.28
N VAL A 184 2.11 12.42 31.74
CA VAL A 184 0.86 12.27 32.52
C VAL A 184 -0.03 11.21 31.85
N LEU A 185 -0.66 10.36 32.65
CA LEU A 185 -1.61 9.34 32.19
C LEU A 185 -3.04 9.74 32.56
N HIS A 186 -3.94 9.67 31.60
CA HIS A 186 -5.37 9.94 31.77
C HIS A 186 -6.19 8.77 31.23
N THR A 187 -7.41 8.59 31.73
CA THR A 187 -8.41 7.74 31.07
C THR A 187 -9.44 8.66 30.42
N MET A 188 -9.56 8.62 29.10
CA MET A 188 -10.43 9.52 28.32
C MET A 188 -11.45 8.73 27.51
N SER A 189 -12.65 9.27 27.32
CA SER A 189 -13.62 8.72 26.36
C SER A 189 -13.21 9.05 24.91
N LEU A 190 -13.81 8.38 23.93
CA LEU A 190 -13.61 8.74 22.53
C LEU A 190 -14.09 10.18 22.25
N LYS A 191 -15.17 10.62 22.91
CA LYS A 191 -15.62 12.02 22.87
C LYS A 191 -14.49 12.97 23.29
N ASP A 192 -13.92 12.76 24.47
CA ASP A 192 -12.87 13.63 25.02
C ASP A 192 -11.63 13.66 24.12
N VAL A 193 -11.22 12.50 23.60
CA VAL A 193 -10.07 12.39 22.69
C VAL A 193 -10.29 13.16 21.40
N LEU A 194 -11.46 13.02 20.76
CA LEU A 194 -11.76 13.70 19.48
C LEU A 194 -12.06 15.19 19.63
N SER A 195 -12.31 15.67 20.86
CA SER A 195 -12.38 17.09 21.19
C SER A 195 -11.01 17.78 21.21
N LEU A 196 -9.91 17.02 21.28
CA LEU A 196 -8.56 17.58 21.20
C LEU A 196 -8.21 17.99 19.76
N LYS A 197 -7.34 19.00 19.63
CA LYS A 197 -6.72 19.37 18.34
C LYS A 197 -5.64 18.36 17.96
N LEU A 198 -6.07 17.15 17.61
CA LEU A 198 -5.19 16.05 17.24
C LEU A 198 -4.49 16.31 15.89
N LYS A 199 -3.19 16.00 15.84
CA LYS A 199 -2.32 16.13 14.67
C LYS A 199 -1.66 14.80 14.34
N ILE A 200 -1.44 14.56 13.05
CA ILE A 200 -0.71 13.38 12.58
C ILE A 200 0.70 13.83 12.13
N PRO A 201 1.75 13.56 12.93
CA PRO A 201 3.09 14.04 12.62
C PRO A 201 3.76 13.22 11.50
N ASP A 202 4.65 13.86 10.72
CA ASP A 202 5.24 13.28 9.51
C ASP A 202 6.12 12.03 9.75
N TYR A 203 6.61 11.83 10.98
CA TYR A 203 7.38 10.64 11.33
C TYR A 203 6.52 9.38 11.50
N GLN A 204 5.20 9.53 11.59
CA GLN A 204 4.29 8.39 11.62
C GLN A 204 4.32 7.62 10.30
N ARG A 205 3.88 6.37 10.37
CA ARG A 205 3.53 5.62 9.16
C ARG A 205 2.22 6.15 8.57
N ILE A 206 2.07 6.03 7.26
CA ILE A 206 0.84 6.39 6.58
C ILE A 206 -0.36 5.56 7.09
N TYR A 207 -1.58 6.07 6.88
CA TYR A 207 -2.77 5.26 7.11
C TYR A 207 -2.84 4.10 6.11
N CYS A 208 -2.79 2.86 6.62
CA CYS A 208 -2.68 1.65 5.79
C CYS A 208 -3.39 0.43 6.42
N TRP A 209 -4.45 0.66 7.19
CA TRP A 209 -5.19 -0.45 7.77
C TRP A 209 -5.92 -1.25 6.68
N PRO A 210 -5.67 -2.57 6.56
CA PRO A 210 -6.36 -3.41 5.60
C PRO A 210 -7.79 -3.71 6.05
N GLN A 211 -8.65 -4.14 5.13
CA GLN A 211 -10.07 -4.47 5.37
C GLN A 211 -10.30 -5.26 6.67
N LYS A 212 -9.58 -6.38 6.84
CA LYS A 212 -9.71 -7.24 8.03
C LYS A 212 -9.59 -6.50 9.37
N ASN A 213 -8.74 -5.47 9.43
CA ASN A 213 -8.52 -4.69 10.65
C ASN A 213 -9.68 -3.72 10.91
N VAL A 214 -10.27 -3.18 9.84
CA VAL A 214 -11.45 -2.30 9.93
C VAL A 214 -12.69 -3.09 10.29
N GLU A 215 -12.90 -4.25 9.67
CA GLU A 215 -14.00 -5.17 9.98
C GLU A 215 -13.92 -5.64 11.43
N GLN A 216 -12.73 -6.05 11.89
CA GLN A 216 -12.53 -6.42 13.29
C GLN A 216 -12.87 -5.27 14.25
N LEU A 217 -12.46 -4.04 13.93
CA LEU A 217 -12.82 -2.88 14.77
C LEU A 217 -14.33 -2.63 14.77
N LEU A 218 -15.00 -2.72 13.61
CA LEU A 218 -16.45 -2.56 13.50
C LEU A 218 -17.19 -3.60 14.37
N ASP A 219 -16.82 -4.86 14.23
CA ASP A 219 -17.37 -5.94 15.04
C ASP A 219 -17.14 -5.68 16.53
N ASP A 220 -15.93 -5.24 16.89
CA ASP A 220 -15.59 -4.93 18.27
C ASP A 220 -16.44 -3.78 18.84
N ILE A 221 -16.63 -2.65 18.14
CA ILE A 221 -17.33 -1.48 18.69
C ILE A 221 -18.84 -1.66 18.80
N PHE A 222 -19.46 -2.48 17.94
CA PHE A 222 -20.91 -2.67 17.90
C PHE A 222 -21.42 -3.82 18.79
N ILE A 223 -20.53 -4.59 19.42
CA ILE A 223 -20.94 -5.57 20.45
C ILE A 223 -21.65 -4.84 21.62
N PRO A 224 -22.89 -5.23 21.96
CA PRO A 224 -23.60 -4.67 23.10
C PRO A 224 -22.82 -4.90 24.41
N ARG A 225 -22.59 -3.84 25.17
CA ARG A 225 -21.86 -3.88 26.46
C ARG A 225 -22.56 -3.05 27.53
N ASN A 226 -22.48 -3.53 28.77
CA ASN A 226 -22.95 -2.81 29.95
C ASN A 226 -21.84 -2.02 30.66
N HIS A 227 -20.64 -1.95 30.08
CA HIS A 227 -19.47 -1.27 30.63
C HIS A 227 -18.69 -0.57 29.52
N LYS A 228 -17.83 0.38 29.89
CA LYS A 228 -16.94 1.07 28.94
C LYS A 228 -16.04 0.06 28.23
N TYR A 229 -15.94 0.18 26.91
CA TYR A 229 -15.04 -0.63 26.10
C TYR A 229 -13.67 0.05 26.07
N HIS A 230 -12.67 -0.59 26.67
CA HIS A 230 -11.32 -0.07 26.69
C HIS A 230 -10.57 -0.45 25.41
N LEU A 231 -10.26 0.54 24.57
CA LEU A 231 -9.59 0.36 23.27
C LEU A 231 -8.08 0.67 23.36
N GLY A 232 -7.46 0.26 24.47
CA GLY A 232 -6.02 0.33 24.69
C GLY A 232 -5.49 1.74 24.93
N THR A 233 -4.18 1.88 24.70
CA THR A 233 -3.45 3.13 24.96
C THR A 233 -3.41 4.03 23.72
N LEU A 234 -3.47 5.34 23.96
CA LEU A 234 -3.19 6.41 22.99
C LEU A 234 -2.05 7.26 23.54
N ILE A 235 -1.02 7.55 22.74
CA ILE A 235 0.11 8.36 23.19
C ILE A 235 0.09 9.66 22.41
N LEU A 236 0.06 10.77 23.13
CA LEU A 236 -0.01 12.12 22.58
C LEU A 236 1.19 12.95 23.05
N GLN A 237 1.73 13.80 22.19
CA GLN A 237 2.64 14.86 22.58
C GLN A 237 1.94 16.20 22.48
N LYS A 238 1.96 16.98 23.57
CA LYS A 238 1.40 18.33 23.58
C LYS A 238 2.40 19.33 22.98
N LYS A 239 1.95 20.09 21.97
CA LYS A 239 2.69 21.19 21.34
C LYS A 239 1.82 22.44 21.31
N GLY A 240 1.93 23.25 22.36
CA GLY A 240 1.01 24.38 22.56
C GLY A 240 -0.42 23.88 22.76
N ASP A 241 -1.31 24.24 21.83
CA ASP A 241 -2.71 23.81 21.80
C ASP A 241 -2.94 22.48 21.06
N ASP A 242 -1.97 22.04 20.27
CA ASP A 242 -2.08 20.87 19.41
C ASP A 242 -1.53 19.61 20.10
N TYR A 243 -2.03 18.45 19.68
CA TYR A 243 -1.66 17.15 20.22
C TYR A 243 -1.22 16.20 19.11
N ASP A 244 0.08 15.99 18.96
CA ASP A 244 0.66 15.06 17.99
C ASP A 244 0.40 13.61 18.43
N ILE A 245 -0.20 12.79 17.57
CA ILE A 245 -0.42 11.37 17.83
C ILE A 245 0.89 10.59 17.64
N ILE A 246 1.43 10.05 18.73
CA ILE A 246 2.63 9.19 18.73
C ILE A 246 2.26 7.72 18.57
N ASP A 247 1.18 7.26 19.18
CA ASP A 247 0.70 5.88 19.01
C ASP A 247 -0.83 5.85 18.97
N GLY A 248 -1.39 4.88 18.24
CA GLY A 248 -2.84 4.72 18.10
C GLY A 248 -3.45 5.38 16.86
N GLN A 249 -2.66 6.03 16.00
CA GLN A 249 -3.13 6.74 14.79
C GLN A 249 -4.16 5.95 13.97
N GLN A 250 -3.84 4.71 13.57
CA GLN A 250 -4.72 3.94 12.67
C GLN A 250 -6.12 3.75 13.28
N ARG A 251 -6.18 3.39 14.57
CA ARG A 251 -7.45 3.20 15.30
C ARG A 251 -8.24 4.49 15.38
N THR A 252 -7.59 5.58 15.78
CA THR A 252 -8.26 6.88 15.99
C THR A 252 -8.80 7.44 14.68
N VAL A 253 -8.04 7.33 13.58
CA VAL A 253 -8.49 7.74 12.24
C VAL A 253 -9.69 6.91 11.79
N THR A 254 -9.65 5.58 11.94
CA THR A 254 -10.77 4.72 11.54
C THR A 254 -12.02 4.98 12.38
N LEU A 255 -11.90 5.20 13.70
CA LEU A 255 -13.03 5.59 14.54
C LEU A 255 -13.67 6.91 14.08
N ALA A 256 -12.85 7.90 13.73
CA ALA A 256 -13.35 9.15 13.18
C ALA A 256 -14.09 8.94 11.85
N LEU A 257 -13.58 8.07 10.96
CA LEU A 257 -14.27 7.69 9.71
C LEU A 257 -15.61 6.99 9.97
N ILE A 258 -15.67 6.10 10.96
CA ILE A 258 -16.91 5.41 11.37
C ILE A 258 -17.95 6.43 11.84
N LEU A 259 -17.57 7.32 12.77
CA LEU A 259 -18.47 8.34 13.29
C LEU A 259 -18.98 9.27 12.17
N ARG A 260 -18.12 9.63 11.22
CA ARG A 260 -18.52 10.41 10.04
C ARG A 260 -19.54 9.68 9.17
N ALA A 261 -19.36 8.39 8.93
CA ALA A 261 -20.32 7.56 8.20
C ALA A 261 -21.65 7.35 8.98
N MET A 262 -21.63 7.57 10.30
CA MET A 262 -22.80 7.58 11.18
C MET A 262 -23.39 8.98 11.39
N CYS A 263 -23.13 9.91 10.48
CA CYS A 263 -23.68 11.28 10.47
C CYS A 263 -23.16 12.22 11.56
N ILE A 264 -21.98 11.96 12.13
CA ILE A 264 -21.27 12.92 12.99
C ILE A 264 -20.32 13.79 12.16
N ASP A 265 -20.57 15.09 12.16
CA ASP A 265 -19.86 16.08 11.37
C ASP A 265 -18.87 16.90 12.21
N ASN A 266 -17.98 17.65 11.54
CA ASN A 266 -17.03 18.57 12.18
C ASN A 266 -15.99 17.96 13.14
N ILE A 267 -15.71 16.66 13.02
CA ILE A 267 -14.60 16.01 13.73
C ILE A 267 -13.27 16.63 13.27
N LEU A 268 -12.53 17.26 14.18
CA LEU A 268 -11.32 18.03 13.84
C LEU A 268 -10.23 17.18 13.18
N LEU A 269 -10.01 15.95 13.67
CA LEU A 269 -9.01 15.03 13.12
C LEU A 269 -9.22 14.74 11.62
N LEU A 270 -10.48 14.74 11.13
CA LEU A 270 -10.78 14.50 9.72
C LEU A 270 -10.47 15.70 8.81
N LYS A 271 -10.12 16.85 9.38
CA LYS A 271 -9.65 18.04 8.63
C LYS A 271 -8.14 17.98 8.35
N GLU A 272 -7.42 17.06 8.97
CA GLU A 272 -6.00 16.85 8.69
C GLU A 272 -5.79 16.37 7.25
N LYS A 273 -4.69 16.82 6.63
CA LYS A 273 -4.38 16.48 5.23
C LYS A 273 -3.55 15.21 5.18
N PHE A 274 -4.06 14.21 4.47
CA PHE A 274 -3.31 13.01 4.11
C PHE A 274 -2.61 13.23 2.77
N ASP A 275 -1.31 13.52 2.79
CA ASP A 275 -0.56 13.84 1.57
C ASP A 275 -0.18 12.62 0.72
N SER A 276 -0.17 11.42 1.31
CA SER A 276 0.12 10.17 0.60
C SER A 276 -1.10 9.72 -0.22
N VAL A 277 -0.89 9.48 -1.53
CA VAL A 277 -1.92 8.96 -2.43
C VAL A 277 -2.42 7.59 -1.94
N GLU A 278 -1.54 6.77 -1.39
CA GLU A 278 -1.90 5.46 -0.86
C GLU A 278 -2.68 5.56 0.45
N ALA A 279 -2.31 6.48 1.35
CA ALA A 279 -3.15 6.77 2.51
C ALA A 279 -4.56 7.18 2.09
N GLN A 280 -4.68 8.06 1.08
CA GLN A 280 -5.97 8.48 0.53
C GLN A 280 -6.76 7.30 -0.05
N LYS A 281 -6.10 6.36 -0.76
CA LYS A 281 -6.73 5.12 -1.24
C LYS A 281 -7.25 4.26 -0.10
N TYR A 282 -6.44 4.03 0.93
CA TYR A 282 -6.88 3.28 2.12
C TYR A 282 -8.04 3.97 2.84
N ILE A 283 -8.03 5.31 2.93
CA ILE A 283 -9.13 6.07 3.54
C ILE A 283 -10.40 5.91 2.71
N GLY A 284 -10.33 6.10 1.39
CA GLY A 284 -11.47 5.94 0.49
C GLY A 284 -12.05 4.52 0.53
N TYR A 285 -11.19 3.50 0.46
CA TYR A 285 -11.59 2.10 0.52
C TYR A 285 -12.19 1.72 1.88
N ASN A 286 -11.56 2.14 2.98
CA ASN A 286 -12.09 1.83 4.31
C ASN A 286 -13.38 2.58 4.61
N ARG A 287 -13.55 3.81 4.11
CA ARG A 287 -14.83 4.51 4.15
C ARG A 287 -15.92 3.70 3.45
N TYR A 288 -15.65 3.17 2.26
CA TYR A 288 -16.59 2.32 1.53
C TYR A 288 -16.97 1.06 2.33
N ILE A 289 -15.99 0.36 2.92
CA ILE A 289 -16.25 -0.82 3.76
C ILE A 289 -17.13 -0.47 4.97
N ILE A 290 -16.81 0.63 5.65
CA ILE A 290 -17.57 1.11 6.81
C ILE A 290 -19.01 1.43 6.39
N GLU A 291 -19.21 2.16 5.30
CA GLU A 291 -20.54 2.50 4.79
C GLU A 291 -21.33 1.22 4.43
N MET A 292 -20.70 0.25 3.76
CA MET A 292 -21.33 -1.05 3.47
C MET A 292 -21.75 -1.80 4.73
N TYR A 293 -20.90 -1.83 5.75
CA TYR A 293 -21.22 -2.47 7.03
C TYR A 293 -22.42 -1.79 7.70
N LEU A 294 -22.39 -0.45 7.79
CA LEU A 294 -23.46 0.33 8.40
C LEU A 294 -24.77 0.22 7.61
N ASP A 295 -24.73 0.14 6.29
CA ASP A 295 -25.93 -0.05 5.47
C ASP A 295 -26.57 -1.41 5.70
N ARG A 296 -25.76 -2.45 5.91
CA ARG A 296 -26.26 -3.80 6.20
C ARG A 296 -26.83 -3.93 7.62
N HIS A 297 -26.17 -3.34 8.61
CA HIS A 297 -26.49 -3.58 10.03
C HIS A 297 -27.32 -2.46 10.69
N TYR A 298 -27.17 -1.23 10.22
CA TYR A 298 -27.81 -0.02 10.76
C TYR A 298 -28.36 0.87 9.64
N PRO A 299 -29.28 0.40 8.77
CA PRO A 299 -29.73 1.16 7.59
C PRO A 299 -30.46 2.48 7.94
N ASN A 300 -31.07 2.57 9.13
CA ASN A 300 -31.78 3.76 9.57
C ASN A 300 -30.83 4.82 10.14
N ILE A 301 -30.91 6.04 9.61
CA ILE A 301 -30.04 7.18 9.97
C ILE A 301 -30.22 7.62 11.42
N GLU A 302 -31.44 7.67 11.95
CA GLU A 302 -31.69 8.04 13.35
C GLU A 302 -31.08 7.01 14.30
N THR A 303 -31.18 5.72 13.95
CA THR A 303 -30.52 4.64 14.69
C THR A 303 -29.00 4.80 14.66
N ARG A 304 -28.39 5.12 13.50
CA ARG A 304 -26.95 5.42 13.42
C ARG A 304 -26.57 6.56 14.34
N SER A 305 -27.27 7.68 14.25
CA SER A 305 -27.02 8.88 15.06
C SER A 305 -27.10 8.58 16.56
N LYS A 306 -28.08 7.78 16.99
CA LYS A 306 -28.21 7.34 18.38
C LYS A 306 -27.07 6.42 18.81
N GLU A 307 -26.68 5.49 17.96
CA GLU A 307 -25.60 4.55 18.25
C GLU A 307 -24.23 5.24 18.28
N ALA A 308 -24.01 6.22 17.40
CA ALA A 308 -22.79 7.04 17.37
C ALA A 308 -22.58 7.79 18.70
N LYS A 309 -23.64 8.37 19.27
CA LYS A 309 -23.59 9.01 20.61
C LYS A 309 -23.19 8.02 21.69
N LYS A 310 -23.72 6.80 21.67
CA LYS A 310 -23.31 5.75 22.64
C LYS A 310 -21.84 5.36 22.45
N ILE A 311 -21.40 5.18 21.21
CA ILE A 311 -20.01 4.81 20.89
C ILE A 311 -19.02 5.86 21.42
N LEU A 312 -19.34 7.14 21.28
CA LEU A 312 -18.52 8.25 21.79
C LEU A 312 -18.28 8.16 23.32
N ASP A 313 -19.27 7.71 24.08
CA ASP A 313 -19.20 7.63 25.55
C ASP A 313 -18.69 6.27 26.08
N ILE A 314 -19.00 5.18 25.36
CA ILE A 314 -18.63 3.81 25.76
C ILE A 314 -17.16 3.53 25.49
N ILE A 315 -16.60 4.00 24.37
CA ILE A 315 -15.21 3.75 24.03
C ILE A 315 -14.31 4.62 24.92
N SER A 316 -13.29 4.00 25.51
CA SER A 316 -12.31 4.67 26.38
C SER A 316 -10.89 4.26 26.07
N PHE A 317 -9.95 5.16 26.35
CA PHE A 317 -8.52 4.99 26.13
C PHE A 317 -7.74 5.35 27.39
N ASP A 318 -6.61 4.70 27.57
CA ASP A 318 -5.54 5.21 28.43
C ASP A 318 -4.68 6.17 27.60
N VAL A 319 -4.80 7.47 27.87
CA VAL A 319 -4.12 8.52 27.13
C VAL A 319 -2.88 8.98 27.90
N LEU A 320 -1.71 8.64 27.37
CA LEU A 320 -0.43 9.11 27.87
C LEU A 320 -0.06 10.41 27.15
N VAL A 321 -0.03 11.53 27.89
CA VAL A 321 0.34 12.84 27.35
C VAL A 321 1.77 13.18 27.75
N LEU A 322 2.62 13.42 26.75
CA LEU A 322 3.95 13.98 26.90
C LEU A 322 3.83 15.50 26.88
N ASN A 323 4.14 16.15 28.01
CA ASN A 323 4.13 17.61 28.13
C ASN A 323 5.44 18.26 27.69
N ASP A 324 6.45 17.43 27.43
CA ASP A 324 7.72 17.85 26.87
C ASP A 324 7.58 18.03 25.35
N SER A 325 7.85 19.23 24.85
CA SER A 325 7.93 19.48 23.41
C SER A 325 9.16 18.80 22.79
N SER A 326 10.08 18.22 23.58
CA SER A 326 11.21 17.45 23.08
C SER A 326 10.75 16.27 22.22
N LEU A 327 11.06 16.36 20.92
CA LEU A 327 10.91 15.28 19.95
C LEU A 327 11.58 13.98 20.40
N GLU A 328 12.69 14.04 21.12
CA GLU A 328 13.47 12.85 21.49
C GLU A 328 12.66 11.88 22.35
N LEU A 329 11.86 12.42 23.29
CA LEU A 329 10.99 11.61 24.13
C LEU A 329 9.85 11.00 23.30
N ALA A 330 9.24 11.78 22.41
CA ALA A 330 8.22 11.30 21.48
C ALA A 330 8.71 10.14 20.60
N TYR A 331 9.92 10.26 20.03
CA TYR A 331 10.55 9.19 19.25
C TYR A 331 10.90 7.96 20.09
N THR A 332 11.29 8.15 21.35
CA THR A 332 11.55 7.04 22.28
C THR A 332 10.26 6.26 22.57
N PHE A 333 9.15 6.94 22.84
CA PHE A 333 7.85 6.29 23.02
C PHE A 333 7.36 5.61 21.73
N PHE A 334 7.53 6.26 20.59
CA PHE A 334 7.21 5.68 19.28
C PHE A 334 7.94 4.36 19.04
N SER A 335 9.26 4.34 19.23
CA SER A 335 10.06 3.13 18.96
C SER A 335 9.79 1.98 19.95
N THR A 336 9.44 2.29 21.20
CA THR A 336 9.28 1.28 22.25
C THR A 336 7.87 0.68 22.32
N GLN A 337 6.81 1.47 22.14
CA GLN A 337 5.42 0.99 22.30
C GLN A 337 4.91 0.19 21.10
N ASN A 338 5.49 0.40 19.93
CA ASN A 338 5.19 -0.38 18.72
C ASN A 338 5.55 -1.88 18.86
N ALA A 339 6.22 -2.31 19.94
CA ALA A 339 6.47 -3.72 20.22
C ALA A 339 5.21 -4.53 20.63
N ARG A 340 4.10 -3.86 20.97
CA ARG A 340 2.85 -4.51 21.43
C ARG A 340 1.74 -4.58 20.37
N GLY A 341 1.88 -3.87 19.23
CA GLY A 341 0.90 -3.81 18.12
C GLY A 341 1.42 -4.42 16.80
N LYS A 342 0.94 -3.95 15.63
CA LYS A 342 1.59 -4.26 14.33
C LYS A 342 2.97 -3.62 14.34
N ALA A 343 3.99 -4.43 14.62
CA ALA A 343 5.38 -4.02 14.71
C ALA A 343 5.78 -3.19 13.47
N LEU A 344 6.47 -2.09 13.73
CA LEU A 344 7.10 -1.31 12.67
C LEU A 344 8.18 -2.15 12.00
N THR A 345 8.29 -2.01 10.70
CA THR A 345 9.42 -2.54 9.95
C THR A 345 10.70 -1.76 10.31
N ASP A 346 11.86 -2.39 10.14
CA ASP A 346 13.16 -1.73 10.30
C ASP A 346 13.24 -0.40 9.53
N TYR A 347 12.57 -0.31 8.37
CA TYR A 347 12.61 0.85 7.50
C TYR A 347 11.70 2.00 7.98
N GLU A 348 10.57 1.68 8.62
CA GLU A 348 9.75 2.68 9.32
C GLU A 348 10.47 3.20 10.58
N LEU A 349 11.19 2.32 11.29
CA LEU A 349 12.02 2.73 12.43
C LEU A 349 13.20 3.61 11.99
N LEU A 350 13.83 3.32 10.84
CA LEU A 350 14.89 4.17 10.28
C LEU A 350 14.35 5.54 9.88
N LYS A 351 13.16 5.62 9.27
CA LYS A 351 12.49 6.91 8.96
C LYS A 351 12.39 7.77 10.22
N SER A 352 11.76 7.24 11.26
CA SER A 352 11.52 8.00 12.48
C SER A 352 12.84 8.36 13.18
N HIS A 353 13.77 7.40 13.29
CA HIS A 353 15.08 7.62 13.89
C HIS A 353 15.84 8.74 13.21
N HIS A 354 15.82 8.83 11.88
CA HIS A 354 16.62 9.82 11.16
C HIS A 354 15.94 11.18 11.06
N LEU A 355 14.60 11.24 10.99
CA LEU A 355 13.88 12.53 11.02
C LEU A 355 14.11 13.30 12.32
N ARG A 356 14.40 12.62 13.44
CA ARG A 356 14.63 13.27 14.75
C ARG A 356 15.86 14.18 14.80
N PHE A 357 16.81 13.98 13.88
CA PHE A 357 18.03 14.78 13.81
C PHE A 357 17.86 16.04 12.95
N ILE A 358 16.67 16.24 12.36
CA ILE A 358 16.33 17.45 11.61
C ILE A 358 15.72 18.45 12.61
N PRO A 359 16.25 19.67 12.73
CA PRO A 359 15.71 20.66 13.65
C PRO A 359 14.24 21.00 13.33
N GLU A 360 13.42 21.23 14.37
CA GLU A 360 12.00 21.62 14.23
C GLU A 360 11.80 22.88 13.38
N SER A 361 12.77 23.79 13.39
CA SER A 361 12.76 24.98 12.54
C SER A 361 12.77 24.67 11.03
N HIS A 362 13.00 23.42 10.65
CA HIS A 362 13.03 22.93 9.26
C HIS A 362 11.90 21.92 8.98
N GLU A 363 10.72 22.13 9.57
CA GLU A 363 9.53 21.26 9.41
C GLU A 363 9.23 20.93 7.93
N ALA A 364 9.31 21.91 7.03
CA ALA A 364 9.08 21.69 5.59
C ALA A 364 10.04 20.66 4.98
N GLN A 365 11.30 20.63 5.42
CA GLN A 365 12.30 19.67 4.98
C GLN A 365 12.04 18.29 5.59
N GLN A 366 11.70 18.23 6.87
CA GLN A 366 11.30 16.99 7.56
C GLN A 366 10.13 16.33 6.84
N ARG A 367 9.10 17.12 6.52
CA ARG A 367 7.92 16.70 5.75
C ARG A 367 8.26 16.20 4.37
N HIS A 368 9.13 16.91 3.65
CA HIS A 368 9.57 16.51 2.32
C HIS A 368 10.26 15.14 2.35
N LEU A 369 11.19 14.93 3.27
CA LEU A 369 11.95 13.68 3.41
C LEU A 369 11.06 12.53 3.89
N ALA A 370 10.13 12.78 4.80
CA ALA A 370 9.14 11.81 5.23
C ALA A 370 8.30 11.31 4.05
N LYS A 371 7.77 12.22 3.22
CA LYS A 371 7.00 11.88 2.02
C LYS A 371 7.83 11.10 0.99
N MET A 372 9.07 11.52 0.78
CA MET A 372 9.98 10.79 -0.12
C MET A 372 10.18 9.36 0.37
N TRP A 373 10.42 9.18 1.67
CA TRP A 373 10.61 7.87 2.28
C TRP A 373 9.36 6.99 2.19
N ASP A 374 8.17 7.54 2.48
CA ASP A 374 6.91 6.79 2.42
C ASP A 374 6.64 6.27 1.00
N LYS A 375 6.94 7.06 -0.03
CA LYS A 375 6.86 6.60 -1.43
C LYS A 375 7.76 5.39 -1.71
N LEU A 376 8.94 5.35 -1.08
CA LEU A 376 9.86 4.22 -1.20
C LEU A 376 9.36 2.98 -0.44
N LEU A 377 8.70 3.17 0.72
CA LEU A 377 8.12 2.07 1.50
C LEU A 377 6.87 1.48 0.85
N VAL A 378 5.98 2.31 0.32
CA VAL A 378 4.74 1.86 -0.33
C VAL A 378 5.00 0.98 -1.54
N LYS A 379 5.99 1.34 -2.35
CA LYS A 379 6.48 0.52 -3.45
C LYS A 379 6.83 -0.90 -2.98
N SER A 380 7.31 -1.03 -1.74
CA SER A 380 7.75 -2.31 -1.16
C SER A 380 6.66 -3.21 -0.56
N GLU A 381 5.44 -2.69 -0.35
CA GLU A 381 4.32 -3.45 0.26
C GLU A 381 3.30 -3.98 -0.77
N ARG A 382 3.43 -3.70 -2.07
CA ARG A 382 2.65 -4.41 -3.09
C ARG A 382 3.21 -5.82 -3.24
N GLU A 383 2.33 -6.83 -3.18
CA GLU A 383 2.65 -8.25 -3.43
C GLU A 383 3.48 -8.45 -4.72
N ASN A 384 3.38 -7.48 -5.65
CA ASN A 384 4.09 -7.44 -6.91
C ASN A 384 5.55 -6.98 -6.86
N GLY A 385 6.16 -6.57 -5.74
CA GLY A 385 7.62 -6.67 -5.54
C GLY A 385 8.54 -5.44 -5.70
N ASP A 386 8.09 -4.18 -5.61
CA ASP A 386 9.00 -3.01 -5.68
C ASP A 386 9.72 -2.77 -4.34
N ARG A 387 10.63 -3.69 -4.00
CA ARG A 387 11.40 -3.76 -2.76
C ARG A 387 12.68 -2.91 -2.77
N SER A 388 12.72 -1.75 -3.42
CA SER A 388 13.98 -0.99 -3.61
C SER A 388 14.74 -0.73 -2.29
N VAL A 389 14.12 -0.07 -1.30
CA VAL A 389 14.80 0.20 -0.02
C VAL A 389 15.12 -1.08 0.77
N SER A 390 14.23 -2.06 0.76
CA SER A 390 14.43 -3.30 1.53
C SER A 390 15.44 -4.26 0.89
N ILE A 391 15.59 -4.24 -0.43
CA ILE A 391 16.68 -4.91 -1.15
C ILE A 391 17.99 -4.19 -0.87
N ILE A 392 18.04 -2.88 -1.09
CA ILE A 392 19.27 -2.12 -0.97
C ILE A 392 19.79 -2.19 0.46
N LEU A 393 19.01 -1.75 1.45
CA LEU A 393 19.44 -1.76 2.84
C LEU A 393 19.45 -3.17 3.41
N GLY A 394 18.36 -3.94 3.24
CA GLY A 394 18.16 -5.20 3.95
C GLY A 394 18.84 -6.43 3.33
N ILE A 395 19.22 -6.38 2.06
CA ILE A 395 19.91 -7.47 1.35
C ILE A 395 21.32 -7.03 0.95
N TYR A 396 21.49 -5.99 0.13
CA TYR A 396 22.79 -5.68 -0.45
C TYR A 396 23.72 -5.02 0.56
N LEU A 397 23.42 -3.80 0.99
CA LEU A 397 24.32 -3.02 1.85
C LEU A 397 24.52 -3.70 3.21
N TYR A 398 23.45 -4.25 3.82
CA TYR A 398 23.59 -4.99 5.07
C TYR A 398 24.58 -6.15 4.93
N CYS A 399 24.43 -7.01 3.91
CA CYS A 399 25.33 -8.14 3.72
C CYS A 399 26.76 -7.67 3.42
N LEU A 400 26.93 -6.69 2.53
CA LEU A 400 28.25 -6.14 2.18
C LEU A 400 28.98 -5.59 3.41
N ARG A 401 28.29 -4.87 4.31
CA ARG A 401 28.88 -4.38 5.57
C ARG A 401 29.27 -5.51 6.50
N LYS A 402 28.39 -6.49 6.73
CA LYS A 402 28.69 -7.65 7.60
C LYS A 402 29.85 -8.49 7.07
N TRP A 403 29.87 -8.78 5.77
CA TRP A 403 30.95 -9.53 5.13
C TRP A 403 32.28 -8.79 5.16
N THR A 404 32.28 -7.47 4.92
CA THR A 404 33.50 -6.65 4.98
C THR A 404 34.11 -6.64 6.38
N ARG A 405 33.28 -6.55 7.44
CA ARG A 405 33.76 -6.53 8.83
C ARG A 405 34.02 -7.91 9.43
N LYS A 406 33.69 -8.99 8.71
CA LYS A 406 33.71 -10.38 9.23
C LYS A 406 32.98 -10.52 10.57
N GLN A 407 31.88 -9.79 10.75
CA GLN A 407 31.09 -9.80 11.97
C GLN A 407 30.11 -10.97 11.98
N TYR A 408 29.91 -11.57 13.15
CA TYR A 408 28.80 -12.49 13.36
C TYR A 408 27.47 -11.75 13.19
N TRP A 409 26.48 -12.42 12.61
CA TRP A 409 25.18 -11.83 12.36
C TRP A 409 24.12 -12.92 12.20
N TYR A 410 22.87 -12.58 12.51
CA TYR A 410 21.74 -13.50 12.39
C TYR A 410 20.62 -12.88 11.56
N ILE A 411 20.19 -13.58 10.51
CA ILE A 411 19.27 -13.01 9.52
C ILE A 411 17.85 -12.79 10.04
N LYS A 412 17.47 -13.51 11.10
CA LYS A 412 16.19 -13.32 11.78
C LYS A 412 16.33 -12.48 13.05
N GLU A 413 17.47 -11.83 13.25
CA GLU A 413 17.64 -10.87 14.33
C GLU A 413 16.62 -9.72 14.15
N PRO A 414 15.81 -9.41 15.19
CA PRO A 414 14.89 -8.29 15.14
C PRO A 414 15.65 -6.99 14.90
N ASN A 415 15.09 -6.09 14.09
CA ASN A 415 15.64 -4.75 13.86
C ASN A 415 17.07 -4.75 13.26
N ARG A 416 17.53 -5.84 12.64
CA ARG A 416 18.92 -5.96 12.14
C ARG A 416 19.32 -4.83 11.19
N VAL A 417 18.42 -4.43 10.29
CA VAL A 417 18.69 -3.37 9.30
C VAL A 417 18.64 -2.02 10.00
N LYS A 418 17.68 -1.83 10.91
CA LYS A 418 17.62 -0.61 11.74
C LYS A 418 18.92 -0.42 12.52
N ASN A 419 19.40 -1.44 13.21
CA ASN A 419 20.60 -1.36 14.05
C ASN A 419 21.87 -1.12 13.22
N GLU A 420 21.93 -1.64 11.98
CA GLU A 420 23.09 -1.43 11.11
C GLU A 420 23.14 0.00 10.54
N PHE A 421 21.98 0.61 10.27
CA PHE A 421 21.88 1.92 9.60
C PHE A 421 21.36 3.04 10.50
N GLU A 422 21.33 2.85 11.81
CA GLU A 422 21.05 3.94 12.75
C GLU A 422 22.21 4.94 12.79
N ALA A 423 21.89 6.18 13.16
CA ALA A 423 22.89 7.23 13.27
C ALA A 423 24.01 6.85 14.25
N ALA A 424 25.25 6.95 13.80
CA ALA A 424 26.44 6.75 14.60
C ALA A 424 26.61 7.90 15.61
N PRO A 425 27.25 7.64 16.77
CA PRO A 425 27.57 8.69 17.73
C PRO A 425 28.47 9.77 17.11
N THR A 426 28.19 11.04 17.40
CA THR A 426 29.01 12.19 17.01
C THR A 426 29.47 12.96 18.25
N ILE A 427 30.55 13.73 18.10
CA ILE A 427 31.03 14.67 19.12
C ILE A 427 30.47 16.05 18.75
N PRO A 428 29.65 16.70 19.59
CA PRO A 428 28.97 17.96 19.24
C PRO A 428 29.90 19.07 18.73
N GLU A 429 31.10 19.15 19.29
CA GLU A 429 32.12 20.17 18.95
C GLU A 429 32.84 19.87 17.64
N ILE A 430 32.72 18.65 17.11
CA ILE A 430 33.39 18.19 15.90
C ILE A 430 32.32 17.78 14.89
N PRO A 431 31.97 18.66 13.94
CA PRO A 431 31.00 18.29 12.94
C PRO A 431 31.54 17.12 12.10
N PRO A 432 30.66 16.21 11.66
CA PRO A 432 31.06 15.16 10.73
C PRO A 432 31.55 15.78 9.41
N PHE A 433 32.62 15.22 8.85
CA PHE A 433 33.21 15.67 7.59
C PHE A 433 33.54 14.47 6.69
N GLY A 434 33.53 14.68 5.36
CA GLY A 434 34.10 13.73 4.39
C GLY A 434 33.12 12.73 3.78
N GLU A 435 31.92 13.15 3.42
CA GLU A 435 30.90 12.30 2.82
C GLU A 435 31.33 11.78 1.44
N ARG A 436 31.65 10.48 1.35
CA ARG A 436 31.91 9.77 0.09
C ARG A 436 30.73 8.92 -0.37
N PHE A 437 29.74 8.73 0.51
CA PHE A 437 28.65 7.76 0.36
C PHE A 437 29.19 6.36 0.03
N ASP A 438 30.23 5.93 0.75
CA ASP A 438 30.67 4.54 0.73
C ASP A 438 29.75 3.70 1.61
N PHE A 439 29.45 2.45 1.21
CA PHE A 439 28.52 1.61 1.97
C PHE A 439 29.04 1.26 3.37
N MET A 440 30.34 1.42 3.64
CA MET A 440 30.95 1.21 4.95
C MET A 440 30.90 2.45 5.84
N ASP A 441 30.59 3.63 5.30
CA ASP A 441 30.58 4.89 6.04
C ASP A 441 29.64 4.80 7.26
N PRO A 442 30.04 5.36 8.41
CA PRO A 442 29.12 5.59 9.52
C PRO A 442 27.97 6.48 9.06
N ILE A 443 26.75 6.19 9.55
CA ILE A 443 25.58 6.97 9.16
C ILE A 443 25.49 8.20 10.05
N GLN A 444 25.57 9.40 9.49
CA GLN A 444 25.08 10.58 10.18
C GLN A 444 23.55 10.64 10.06
N GLY A 445 22.89 10.98 11.17
CA GLY A 445 21.43 11.15 11.21
C GLY A 445 20.93 12.36 10.43
N GLY A 446 19.62 12.45 10.22
CA GLY A 446 19.01 13.60 9.56
C GLY A 446 19.09 13.50 8.04
N THR A 447 19.26 14.65 7.39
CA THR A 447 19.29 14.77 5.92
C THR A 447 20.33 13.86 5.28
N HIS A 448 21.48 13.66 5.93
CA HIS A 448 22.57 12.80 5.46
C HIS A 448 22.10 11.37 5.20
N PHE A 449 21.38 10.74 6.14
CA PHE A 449 20.88 9.37 5.95
C PHE A 449 20.00 9.25 4.71
N PHE A 450 19.08 10.20 4.51
CA PHE A 450 18.20 10.18 3.35
C PHE A 450 18.98 10.36 2.03
N ALA A 451 20.00 11.23 2.03
CA ALA A 451 20.90 11.39 0.90
C ALA A 451 21.72 10.13 0.61
N PHE A 452 22.27 9.51 1.64
CA PHE A 452 22.98 8.22 1.58
C PHE A 452 22.11 7.16 0.90
N VAL A 453 20.90 6.93 1.41
CA VAL A 453 20.00 5.91 0.86
C VAL A 453 19.62 6.23 -0.59
N ASN A 454 19.34 7.50 -0.90
CA ASN A 454 19.00 7.93 -2.26
C ASN A 454 20.16 7.70 -3.25
N ALA A 455 21.40 7.94 -2.84
CA ALA A 455 22.58 7.67 -3.67
C ALA A 455 22.66 6.17 -4.05
N PHE A 456 22.46 5.26 -3.08
CA PHE A 456 22.45 3.83 -3.38
C PHE A 456 21.24 3.38 -4.20
N ILE A 457 20.07 4.02 -4.05
CA ILE A 457 18.92 3.79 -4.93
C ILE A 457 19.25 4.16 -6.37
N GLN A 458 19.91 5.30 -6.58
CA GLN A 458 20.33 5.71 -7.93
C GLN A 458 21.33 4.70 -8.51
N HIS A 459 22.34 4.27 -7.75
CA HIS A 459 23.26 3.24 -8.22
C HIS A 459 22.54 1.92 -8.53
N TYR A 460 21.60 1.51 -7.69
CA TYR A 460 20.82 0.29 -7.89
C TYR A 460 19.97 0.37 -9.16
N ASN A 461 19.31 1.50 -9.42
CA ASN A 461 18.49 1.68 -10.61
C ASN A 461 19.31 1.52 -11.90
N HIS A 462 20.51 2.11 -11.98
CA HIS A 462 21.39 1.90 -13.13
C HIS A 462 21.96 0.48 -13.19
N PHE A 463 22.23 -0.15 -12.04
CA PHE A 463 22.71 -1.52 -11.98
C PHE A 463 21.70 -2.52 -12.52
N ILE A 464 20.41 -2.37 -12.17
CA ILE A 464 19.36 -3.29 -12.65
C ILE A 464 19.10 -3.14 -14.14
N GLU A 465 19.47 -2.03 -14.77
CA GLU A 465 19.42 -1.83 -16.22
C GLU A 465 20.51 -2.61 -16.98
N THR A 466 21.55 -3.10 -16.28
CA THR A 466 22.65 -3.83 -16.92
C THR A 466 22.19 -5.19 -17.47
N LYS A 467 22.75 -5.58 -18.62
CA LYS A 467 22.49 -6.92 -19.21
C LYS A 467 22.83 -8.04 -18.23
N GLN A 468 23.88 -7.85 -17.44
CA GLN A 468 24.40 -8.83 -16.49
C GLN A 468 23.41 -9.07 -15.35
N TYR A 469 22.78 -8.01 -14.82
CA TYR A 469 21.71 -8.16 -13.84
C TYR A 469 20.50 -8.90 -14.43
N HIS A 470 20.09 -8.55 -15.65
CA HIS A 470 18.98 -9.23 -16.35
C HIS A 470 19.26 -10.73 -16.52
N ILE A 471 20.44 -11.10 -17.01
CA ILE A 471 20.85 -12.50 -17.18
C ILE A 471 20.81 -13.24 -15.84
N LEU A 472 21.34 -12.65 -14.76
CA LEU A 472 21.30 -13.25 -13.42
C LEU A 472 19.86 -13.47 -12.95
N TRP A 473 18.98 -12.48 -13.15
CA TRP A 473 17.59 -12.53 -12.72
C TRP A 473 16.77 -13.58 -13.51
N GLU A 474 16.99 -13.70 -14.82
CA GLU A 474 16.29 -14.66 -15.68
C GLU A 474 16.70 -16.11 -15.42
N THR A 475 17.96 -16.34 -15.02
CA THR A 475 18.55 -17.68 -14.92
C THR A 475 18.50 -18.23 -13.49
N ILE A 476 19.34 -17.70 -12.59
CA ILE A 476 19.41 -18.11 -11.18
C ILE A 476 18.24 -17.49 -10.38
N SER A 477 17.81 -16.29 -10.77
CA SER A 477 16.84 -15.43 -10.08
C SER A 477 17.36 -14.80 -8.80
N CYS A 478 17.02 -13.54 -8.57
CA CYS A 478 17.34 -12.78 -7.37
C CYS A 478 16.16 -11.88 -6.96
N SER A 479 16.26 -11.25 -5.80
CA SER A 479 15.33 -10.21 -5.34
C SER A 479 15.50 -8.96 -6.19
N GLY A 480 14.37 -8.30 -6.47
CA GLY A 480 14.24 -7.23 -7.45
C GLY A 480 13.22 -7.58 -8.52
N LEU A 481 12.52 -6.57 -9.04
CA LEU A 481 11.71 -6.69 -10.25
C LEU A 481 12.49 -6.10 -11.40
N ILE A 482 12.37 -6.74 -12.56
CA ILE A 482 12.61 -6.09 -13.83
C ILE A 482 11.21 -5.87 -14.40
N GLU A 483 10.80 -4.62 -14.57
CA GLU A 483 9.66 -4.31 -15.43
C GLU A 483 10.08 -4.70 -16.85
N ILE A 484 9.69 -5.89 -17.29
CA ILE A 484 9.91 -6.27 -18.68
C ILE A 484 8.88 -5.47 -19.49
N ASN A 485 9.31 -4.35 -20.07
CA ASN A 485 8.54 -3.64 -21.08
C ASN A 485 8.54 -4.50 -22.34
N ILE A 486 7.60 -5.45 -22.44
CA ILE A 486 7.43 -6.26 -23.65
C ILE A 486 6.63 -5.41 -24.63
N ASN A 487 7.33 -4.78 -25.57
CA ASN A 487 6.71 -4.34 -26.82
C ASN A 487 6.17 -5.58 -27.55
N GLY A 488 4.88 -5.86 -27.37
CA GLY A 488 4.18 -6.94 -28.07
C GLY A 488 2.86 -7.28 -27.39
N ASN A 489 1.77 -7.22 -28.15
CA ASN A 489 0.39 -7.55 -27.81
C ASN A 489 0.20 -8.99 -27.32
N ASP A 490 0.82 -9.37 -26.21
CA ASP A 490 0.70 -10.70 -25.62
C ASP A 490 0.37 -10.55 -24.13
N ASP A 491 -0.89 -10.19 -23.86
CA ASP A 491 -1.47 -9.95 -22.53
C ASP A 491 -1.48 -11.20 -21.61
N ASN A 492 -0.88 -12.31 -22.05
CA ASN A 492 -0.87 -13.58 -21.33
C ASN A 492 0.44 -13.90 -20.58
N LYS A 493 1.40 -12.98 -20.51
CA LYS A 493 2.43 -13.03 -19.46
C LYS A 493 2.11 -12.04 -18.35
N LYS A 494 1.13 -12.40 -17.52
CA LYS A 494 1.13 -11.97 -16.11
C LYS A 494 2.57 -12.06 -15.61
N LEU A 495 3.09 -10.98 -14.97
CA LEU A 495 4.31 -11.04 -14.16
C LEU A 495 4.26 -12.37 -13.43
N SER A 496 5.13 -13.31 -13.79
CA SER A 496 5.01 -14.67 -13.31
C SER A 496 5.46 -14.73 -11.84
N GLU A 497 4.62 -14.21 -10.96
CA GLU A 497 4.46 -14.72 -9.61
C GLU A 497 4.22 -16.22 -9.75
N GLY A 498 5.20 -17.02 -9.35
CA GLY A 498 5.03 -18.48 -9.27
C GLY A 498 5.97 -19.34 -10.10
N LYS A 499 6.96 -18.79 -10.83
CA LYS A 499 8.18 -19.61 -11.01
C LYS A 499 8.76 -19.79 -9.61
N ARG A 500 8.63 -21.00 -9.04
CA ARG A 500 9.28 -21.39 -7.78
C ARG A 500 10.72 -20.87 -7.82
N ARG A 501 10.99 -19.76 -7.12
CA ARG A 501 12.31 -19.12 -7.08
C ARG A 501 13.17 -19.98 -6.15
N THR A 502 13.59 -21.13 -6.65
CA THR A 502 14.25 -22.21 -5.88
C THR A 502 15.63 -21.82 -5.36
N HIS A 503 16.28 -20.85 -6.00
CA HIS A 503 17.68 -20.48 -5.73
C HIS A 503 17.91 -19.00 -5.50
N TRP A 504 16.85 -18.21 -5.24
CA TRP A 504 16.97 -16.74 -5.12
C TRP A 504 18.01 -16.29 -4.09
N TRP A 505 18.33 -17.12 -3.08
CA TRP A 505 19.26 -16.73 -2.02
C TRP A 505 20.69 -16.69 -2.54
N TYR A 506 21.01 -17.57 -3.48
CA TYR A 506 22.29 -17.53 -4.19
C TYR A 506 22.32 -16.34 -5.15
N GLY A 507 21.22 -16.09 -5.87
CA GLY A 507 21.11 -14.92 -6.73
C GLY A 507 21.24 -13.60 -5.97
N ASP A 508 20.65 -13.48 -4.78
CA ASP A 508 20.80 -12.30 -3.90
C ASP A 508 22.26 -12.07 -3.50
N VAL A 509 23.00 -13.15 -3.17
CA VAL A 509 24.42 -13.07 -2.82
C VAL A 509 25.26 -12.66 -4.03
N ILE A 510 25.04 -13.29 -5.19
CA ILE A 510 25.74 -12.95 -6.44
C ILE A 510 25.45 -11.49 -6.80
N ALA A 511 24.19 -11.07 -6.72
CA ALA A 511 23.78 -9.71 -7.04
C ALA A 511 24.39 -8.69 -6.07
N ALA A 512 24.49 -8.99 -4.77
CA ALA A 512 25.14 -8.11 -3.80
C ALA A 512 26.64 -7.91 -4.12
N PHE A 513 27.38 -8.97 -4.41
CA PHE A 513 28.79 -8.85 -4.82
C PHE A 513 28.95 -8.16 -6.17
N LEU A 514 28.08 -8.47 -7.13
CA LEU A 514 28.12 -7.83 -8.44
C LEU A 514 27.77 -6.34 -8.34
N PHE A 515 26.85 -5.98 -7.46
CA PHE A 515 26.52 -4.59 -7.16
C PHE A 515 27.71 -3.86 -6.53
N ALA A 516 28.43 -4.49 -5.59
CA ALA A 516 29.67 -3.92 -5.03
C ALA A 516 30.75 -3.72 -6.11
N TYR A 517 30.91 -4.69 -7.01
CA TYR A 517 31.81 -4.57 -8.15
C TYR A 517 31.39 -3.40 -9.06
N TYR A 518 30.10 -3.31 -9.39
CA TYR A 518 29.55 -2.26 -10.24
C TYR A 518 29.71 -0.87 -9.62
N MET A 519 29.46 -0.71 -8.32
CA MET A 519 29.68 0.57 -7.63
C MET A 519 31.14 1.04 -7.72
N LYS A 520 32.10 0.11 -7.72
CA LYS A 520 33.53 0.43 -7.75
C LYS A 520 34.09 0.61 -9.16
N PHE A 521 33.67 -0.22 -10.12
CA PHE A 521 34.28 -0.29 -11.45
C PHE A 521 33.32 0.01 -12.60
N GLY A 522 32.05 0.26 -12.31
CA GLY A 522 31.00 0.44 -13.31
C GLY A 522 30.80 -0.82 -14.16
N ASN A 523 30.62 -0.60 -15.46
CA ASN A 523 30.38 -1.68 -16.44
C ASN A 523 31.66 -2.38 -16.92
N GLN A 524 32.84 -1.96 -16.47
CA GLN A 524 34.11 -2.51 -16.95
C GLN A 524 34.22 -4.00 -16.60
N TYR A 525 34.29 -4.87 -17.61
CA TYR A 525 34.37 -6.33 -17.46
C TYR A 525 33.28 -6.92 -16.54
N LEU A 526 32.10 -6.31 -16.51
CA LEU A 526 31.02 -6.73 -15.61
C LEU A 526 30.53 -8.15 -15.94
N SER A 527 30.59 -8.57 -17.21
CA SER A 527 30.26 -9.94 -17.61
C SER A 527 31.27 -10.96 -17.08
N GLU A 528 32.56 -10.70 -17.17
CA GLU A 528 33.59 -11.56 -16.58
C GLU A 528 33.47 -11.60 -15.05
N ALA A 529 33.16 -10.47 -14.43
CA ALA A 529 32.93 -10.38 -12.99
C ALA A 529 31.71 -11.21 -12.56
N LEU A 530 30.58 -11.10 -13.26
CA LEU A 530 29.40 -11.94 -13.03
C LEU A 530 29.75 -13.42 -13.10
N THR A 531 30.52 -13.83 -14.11
CA THR A 531 30.93 -15.23 -14.29
C THR A 531 31.81 -15.72 -13.16
N CYS A 532 32.82 -14.92 -12.77
CA CYS A 532 33.70 -15.25 -11.65
C CYS A 532 32.95 -15.35 -10.32
N ILE A 533 32.13 -14.33 -10.00
CA ILE A 533 31.36 -14.26 -8.75
C ILE A 533 30.39 -15.44 -8.69
N THR A 534 29.67 -15.70 -9.77
CA THR A 534 28.74 -16.84 -9.87
C THR A 534 29.48 -18.15 -9.60
N ARG A 535 30.58 -18.43 -10.30
CA ARG A 535 31.29 -19.71 -10.15
C ARG A 535 31.78 -19.95 -8.73
N ILE A 536 32.27 -18.91 -8.05
CA ILE A 536 32.73 -18.99 -6.66
C ILE A 536 31.54 -19.23 -5.74
N VAL A 537 30.46 -18.44 -5.84
CA VAL A 537 29.28 -18.57 -4.97
C VAL A 537 28.54 -19.89 -5.20
N SER A 538 28.50 -20.39 -6.44
CA SER A 538 27.90 -21.68 -6.80
C SER A 538 28.53 -22.86 -6.05
N GLN A 539 29.78 -22.75 -5.62
CA GLN A 539 30.45 -23.80 -4.85
C GLN A 539 29.67 -24.19 -3.59
N LEU A 540 29.02 -23.21 -2.95
CA LEU A 540 28.15 -23.39 -1.78
C LEU A 540 27.03 -24.41 -2.03
N ARG A 541 26.51 -24.44 -3.27
CA ARG A 541 25.44 -25.35 -3.68
C ARG A 541 25.93 -26.78 -3.86
N TYR A 542 27.16 -26.94 -4.34
CA TYR A 542 27.71 -28.25 -4.69
C TYR A 542 28.19 -29.02 -3.47
N GLU A 543 28.74 -28.31 -2.48
CA GLU A 543 29.23 -28.89 -1.23
C GLU A 543 28.12 -29.43 -0.32
N LYS A 544 26.92 -28.82 -0.35
CA LYS A 544 25.82 -29.19 0.56
C LYS A 544 24.54 -29.58 -0.19
N SER A 545 23.94 -30.71 0.19
CA SER A 545 22.67 -31.18 -0.38
C SER A 545 21.47 -30.32 0.05
N LYS A 546 21.54 -29.71 1.24
CA LYS A 546 20.55 -28.76 1.79
C LYS A 546 21.26 -27.48 2.22
N ALA A 547 20.66 -26.34 1.92
CA ALA A 547 21.16 -25.04 2.32
C ALA A 547 19.99 -24.18 2.81
N ASN A 548 20.23 -23.42 3.89
CA ASN A 548 19.32 -22.40 4.37
C ASN A 548 19.94 -21.01 4.16
N LYS A 549 19.12 -19.97 4.21
CA LYS A 549 19.55 -18.58 3.93
C LYS A 549 20.75 -18.15 4.77
N GLN A 550 20.72 -18.43 6.08
CA GLN A 550 21.80 -18.07 7.01
C GLN A 550 23.13 -18.72 6.59
N SER A 551 23.15 -20.04 6.41
CA SER A 551 24.36 -20.76 6.03
C SER A 551 24.94 -20.33 4.68
N ILE A 552 24.10 -19.93 3.71
CA ILE A 552 24.58 -19.43 2.42
C ILE A 552 25.30 -18.10 2.62
N MET A 553 24.68 -17.19 3.38
CA MET A 553 25.21 -15.85 3.54
C MET A 553 26.41 -15.80 4.49
N ASP A 554 26.50 -16.67 5.51
CA ASP A 554 27.72 -16.83 6.33
C ASP A 554 28.89 -17.27 5.46
N LYS A 555 28.67 -18.31 4.65
CA LYS A 555 29.71 -18.88 3.80
C LYS A 555 30.12 -17.92 2.67
N ALA A 556 29.20 -17.09 2.17
CA ALA A 556 29.51 -16.00 1.25
C ALA A 556 30.46 -14.97 1.88
N GLY A 557 30.30 -14.65 3.17
CA GLY A 557 31.23 -13.78 3.90
C GLY A 557 32.62 -14.38 4.04
N GLU A 558 32.71 -15.69 4.30
CA GLU A 558 33.97 -16.44 4.36
C GLU A 558 34.72 -16.52 3.03
N MET A 559 34.04 -16.33 1.89
CA MET A 559 34.66 -16.36 0.57
C MET A 559 35.49 -15.10 0.25
N GLU A 560 35.39 -14.05 1.07
CA GLU A 560 36.18 -12.81 0.96
C GLU A 560 36.08 -12.07 -0.39
N ILE A 561 35.07 -12.39 -1.22
CA ILE A 561 34.86 -11.74 -2.53
C ILE A 561 34.78 -10.22 -2.38
N ILE A 562 34.04 -9.72 -1.38
CA ILE A 562 33.95 -8.28 -1.12
C ILE A 562 35.30 -7.67 -0.70
N VAL A 563 36.13 -8.40 0.03
CA VAL A 563 37.47 -7.93 0.42
C VAL A 563 38.34 -7.80 -0.83
N MET A 564 38.27 -8.76 -1.75
CA MET A 564 38.97 -8.70 -3.04
C MET A 564 38.50 -7.51 -3.88
N ILE A 565 37.19 -7.27 -3.96
CA ILE A 565 36.63 -6.10 -4.66
C ILE A 565 37.17 -4.81 -4.03
N ASN A 566 37.11 -4.68 -2.70
CA ASN A 566 37.54 -3.48 -1.97
C ASN A 566 39.04 -3.21 -2.10
N GLN A 567 39.89 -4.25 -2.15
CA GLN A 567 41.33 -4.10 -2.28
C GLN A 567 41.81 -3.92 -3.73
N ALA A 568 41.06 -4.42 -4.72
CA ALA A 568 41.46 -4.31 -6.12
C ALA A 568 41.49 -2.84 -6.59
N THR A 569 42.62 -2.39 -7.14
CA THR A 569 42.76 -1.05 -7.69
C THR A 569 42.24 -0.93 -9.13
N SER A 570 41.96 -2.06 -9.79
CA SER A 570 41.36 -2.15 -11.11
C SER A 570 40.57 -3.46 -11.28
N PRO A 571 39.65 -3.54 -12.27
CA PRO A 571 38.98 -4.77 -12.67
C PRO A 571 39.92 -5.96 -12.84
N THR A 572 41.08 -5.75 -13.45
CA THR A 572 42.06 -6.79 -13.76
C THR A 572 42.55 -7.51 -12.50
N PHE A 573 42.83 -6.77 -11.42
CA PHE A 573 43.31 -7.37 -10.18
C PHE A 573 42.24 -8.21 -9.48
N PHE A 574 40.98 -7.76 -9.49
CA PHE A 574 39.86 -8.56 -9.00
C PHE A 574 39.71 -9.85 -9.81
N LEU A 575 39.64 -9.72 -11.14
CA LEU A 575 39.42 -10.85 -12.05
C LEU A 575 40.55 -11.87 -11.99
N ALA A 576 41.81 -11.43 -11.91
CA ALA A 576 42.96 -12.33 -11.77
C ALA A 576 42.89 -13.13 -10.46
N SER A 577 42.56 -12.45 -9.35
CA SER A 577 42.43 -13.09 -8.03
C SER A 577 41.25 -14.07 -8.00
N ALA A 578 40.10 -13.70 -8.58
CA ALA A 578 38.93 -14.57 -8.68
C ALA A 578 39.22 -15.82 -9.52
N ARG A 579 39.97 -15.69 -10.63
CA ARG A 579 40.40 -16.84 -11.43
C ARG A 579 41.32 -17.77 -10.66
N ASP A 580 42.23 -17.25 -9.85
CA ASP A 580 43.11 -18.07 -9.02
C ASP A 580 42.32 -18.88 -7.97
N ILE A 581 41.31 -18.26 -7.34
CA ILE A 581 40.37 -18.97 -6.46
C ILE A 581 39.65 -20.08 -7.22
N ILE A 582 39.08 -19.79 -8.39
CA ILE A 582 38.32 -20.77 -9.19
C ILE A 582 39.18 -21.99 -9.53
N LYS A 583 40.46 -21.80 -9.86
CA LYS A 583 41.40 -22.90 -10.13
C LYS A 583 41.64 -23.83 -8.93
N ARG A 584 41.41 -23.34 -7.71
CA ARG A 584 41.61 -24.07 -6.45
C ARG A 584 40.30 -24.62 -5.88
N LEU A 585 39.15 -24.30 -6.47
CA LEU A 585 37.87 -24.81 -6.01
C LEU A 585 37.83 -26.34 -6.15
N PRO A 586 37.23 -27.05 -5.18
CA PRO A 586 37.16 -28.50 -5.26
C PRO A 586 36.23 -28.92 -6.40
N TYR A 587 36.64 -29.97 -7.09
CA TYR A 587 35.82 -30.61 -8.12
C TYR A 587 34.54 -31.17 -7.48
N PHE A 588 33.38 -30.97 -8.13
CA PHE A 588 32.12 -31.54 -7.68
C PHE A 588 31.68 -32.69 -8.59
N ASP A 589 31.05 -33.70 -7.99
CA ASP A 589 30.62 -34.93 -8.68
C ASP A 589 29.70 -34.62 -9.87
N LYS A 590 29.97 -35.22 -11.04
CA LYS A 590 29.12 -35.13 -12.24
C LYS A 590 27.74 -35.76 -12.01
N ASN A 591 27.59 -36.63 -11.01
CA ASN A 591 26.33 -37.26 -10.63
C ASN A 591 25.51 -36.41 -9.65
N LEU A 592 25.39 -35.10 -9.91
CA LEU A 592 24.47 -34.24 -9.17
C LEU A 592 23.05 -34.85 -9.23
N LYS A 593 22.28 -34.73 -8.14
CA LYS A 593 20.89 -35.19 -8.09
C LYS A 593 19.95 -34.10 -7.58
N GLY A 594 18.71 -34.13 -8.08
CA GLY A 594 17.63 -33.25 -7.65
C GLY A 594 17.96 -31.77 -7.78
N ILE A 595 17.72 -31.02 -6.71
CA ILE A 595 17.83 -29.56 -6.66
C ILE A 595 19.24 -29.01 -6.95
N ARG A 596 20.30 -29.83 -6.86
CA ARG A 596 21.66 -29.43 -7.29
C ARG A 596 21.84 -29.46 -8.81
N VAL A 597 21.20 -30.40 -9.50
CA VAL A 597 21.17 -30.45 -10.98
C VAL A 597 20.40 -29.25 -11.51
N ASP A 598 19.25 -28.95 -10.91
CA ASP A 598 18.46 -27.78 -11.27
C ASP A 598 19.27 -26.47 -11.15
N TYR A 599 20.04 -26.32 -10.06
CA TYR A 599 20.94 -25.17 -9.91
C TYR A 599 22.04 -25.15 -10.97
N PHE A 600 22.70 -26.29 -11.21
CA PHE A 600 23.74 -26.41 -12.23
C PHE A 600 23.22 -26.04 -13.62
N ASN A 601 22.03 -26.51 -14.01
CA ASN A 601 21.44 -26.15 -15.30
C ASN A 601 21.14 -24.64 -15.43
N LYS A 602 20.73 -24.00 -14.33
CA LYS A 602 20.54 -22.54 -14.28
C LYS A 602 21.85 -21.79 -14.36
N GLU A 603 22.88 -22.27 -13.69
CA GLU A 603 24.24 -21.73 -13.76
C GLU A 603 24.80 -21.84 -15.19
N MET A 604 24.64 -23.00 -15.84
CA MET A 604 24.99 -23.20 -17.25
C MET A 604 24.31 -22.20 -18.17
N SER A 605 22.99 -22.03 -17.99
CA SER A 605 22.22 -21.08 -18.79
C SER A 605 22.70 -19.64 -18.58
N LEU A 606 23.10 -19.27 -17.36
CA LEU A 606 23.72 -17.98 -17.07
C LEU A 606 24.99 -17.80 -17.89
N TYR A 607 25.88 -18.80 -17.91
CA TYR A 607 27.14 -18.70 -18.65
C TYR A 607 26.92 -18.63 -20.16
N GLU A 608 26.05 -19.47 -20.73
CA GLU A 608 25.74 -19.47 -22.16
C GLU A 608 25.18 -18.12 -22.64
N GLN A 609 24.34 -17.48 -21.81
CA GLN A 609 23.79 -16.16 -22.11
C GLN A 609 24.84 -15.06 -21.93
N ASN A 610 25.67 -15.14 -20.89
CA ASN A 610 26.66 -14.12 -20.56
C ASN A 610 27.90 -14.17 -21.47
N GLU A 611 28.28 -15.32 -22.01
CA GLU A 611 29.48 -15.52 -22.83
C GLU A 611 29.55 -14.58 -24.04
N LYS A 612 28.40 -14.29 -24.65
CA LYS A 612 28.27 -13.39 -25.79
C LYS A 612 28.70 -11.94 -25.48
N ASN A 613 28.81 -11.60 -24.20
CA ASN A 613 29.17 -10.27 -23.70
C ASN A 613 30.60 -10.21 -23.15
N TYR A 614 31.39 -11.30 -23.23
CA TYR A 614 32.78 -11.27 -22.77
C TYR A 614 33.65 -10.41 -23.70
N LEU A 615 34.49 -9.60 -23.07
CA LEU A 615 35.57 -8.86 -23.71
C LEU A 615 36.88 -9.67 -23.72
N ILE A 616 37.00 -10.68 -22.87
CA ILE A 616 38.21 -11.51 -22.74
C ILE A 616 37.91 -12.98 -23.07
N ASP A 617 38.37 -13.46 -24.22
CA ASP A 617 38.14 -14.83 -24.70
C ASP A 617 38.57 -15.93 -23.71
N SER A 618 39.62 -15.68 -22.92
CA SER A 618 40.11 -16.68 -21.95
C SER A 618 39.08 -17.05 -20.88
N PHE A 619 38.03 -16.23 -20.66
CA PHE A 619 36.94 -16.52 -19.74
C PHE A 619 35.89 -17.49 -20.29
N LYS A 620 35.81 -17.68 -21.62
CA LYS A 620 34.91 -18.66 -22.25
C LYS A 620 35.15 -20.09 -21.76
N THR A 621 36.39 -20.39 -21.40
CA THR A 621 36.80 -21.72 -20.92
C THR A 621 36.70 -21.92 -19.42
N LEU A 622 36.33 -20.88 -18.65
CA LEU A 622 36.38 -20.89 -17.18
C LEU A 622 35.38 -21.87 -16.56
N HIS A 623 34.28 -22.15 -17.28
CA HIS A 623 33.26 -23.10 -16.84
C HIS A 623 33.62 -24.58 -17.14
N ASN A 624 34.45 -24.84 -18.14
CA ASN A 624 34.73 -26.20 -18.63
C ASN A 624 35.71 -26.99 -17.73
N LYS A 625 35.97 -26.52 -16.50
CA LYS A 625 36.82 -27.15 -15.48
C LYS A 625 36.08 -27.15 -14.14
#